data_AF-A0A2V7UT23-F1
#
_entry.id   AF-A0A2V7UT23-F1
#
_cell.length_a   1.000
_cell.length_b   1.000
_cell.length_c   1.000
_cell.angle_alpha   90.00
_cell.angle_beta   90.00
_cell.angle_gamma   90.00
#
_symmetry.space_group_name_H-M   'P 1'
#
loop_
_entity.id
_entity.type
_entity.pdbx_description
1 polymer ?
#
loop_
_entity_poly.entity_id
_entity_poly.type
_entity_poly.pdbx_seq_one_letter_code
_entity_poly.pdbx_strand_id
1 'polypeptide(L)'
;MKYRQPGYHDNDYQEERQKREKRGPRGPREIATREATAVVRCFNCGHQTSPQQKIEFDSICEKCGDDLHVCRNCLHFDPLAHWECRKTLTTPVRSKTVRNPCEQFTPQTVLDATGKRAGGPSGPLDPRAAFEALFNKKT
;
A
#
# COMPACT_ATOMS: atom_id res chain seq x y z
N MET A 1 29.15 49.04 -6.68
CA MET A 1 29.65 48.76 -8.04
C MET A 1 28.70 49.41 -9.03
N LYS A 2 29.15 50.45 -9.76
CA LYS A 2 28.26 51.38 -10.48
C LYS A 2 27.94 50.95 -11.93
N TYR A 3 28.58 49.89 -12.43
CA TYR A 3 28.34 49.36 -13.77
C TYR A 3 28.48 47.83 -13.74
N ARG A 4 27.39 47.12 -13.42
CA ARG A 4 27.29 45.68 -13.67
C ARG A 4 26.55 45.52 -14.99
N GLN A 5 27.23 45.04 -16.01
CA GLN A 5 26.58 44.67 -17.28
C GLN A 5 25.81 43.37 -17.04
N PRO A 6 24.50 43.30 -17.37
CA PRO A 6 23.74 42.05 -17.30
C PRO A 6 24.37 41.02 -18.24
N GLY A 7 24.63 39.82 -17.72
CA GLY A 7 25.12 38.70 -18.50
C GLY A 7 24.03 38.14 -19.43
N TYR A 8 24.44 37.39 -20.45
CA TYR A 8 23.53 36.60 -21.27
C TYR A 8 22.75 35.64 -20.35
N HIS A 9 21.41 35.70 -20.40
CA HIS A 9 20.44 35.01 -19.54
C HIS A 9 20.16 35.62 -18.13
N ASP A 10 20.76 36.74 -17.72
CA ASP A 10 20.45 37.35 -16.40
C ASP A 10 18.96 37.76 -16.27
N ASN A 11 18.33 38.14 -17.39
CA ASN A 11 16.91 38.49 -17.43
C ASN A 11 16.00 37.25 -17.26
N ASP A 12 16.36 36.13 -17.88
CA ASP A 12 15.60 34.88 -17.80
C ASP A 12 15.57 34.35 -16.35
N TYR A 13 16.71 34.44 -15.65
CA TYR A 13 16.80 34.09 -14.24
C TYR A 13 15.94 34.99 -13.34
N GLN A 14 15.89 36.30 -13.63
CA GLN A 14 15.03 37.23 -12.89
C GLN A 14 13.55 36.93 -13.12
N GLU A 15 13.16 36.64 -14.36
CA GLU A 15 11.78 36.33 -14.72
C GLU A 15 11.31 35.00 -14.09
N GLU A 16 12.15 33.95 -14.13
CA GLU A 16 11.86 32.69 -13.46
C GLU A 16 11.71 32.85 -11.95
N ARG A 17 12.55 33.67 -11.32
CA ARG A 17 12.47 33.95 -9.89
C ARG A 17 11.17 34.66 -9.53
N GLN A 18 10.80 35.71 -10.27
CA GLN A 18 9.52 36.40 -10.06
C GLN A 18 8.33 35.45 -10.27
N LYS A 19 8.39 34.56 -11.26
CA LYS A 19 7.35 33.56 -11.52
C LYS A 19 7.23 32.54 -10.39
N ARG A 20 8.33 32.17 -9.72
CA ARG A 20 8.34 31.31 -8.53
C ARG A 20 7.80 32.02 -7.29
N GLU A 21 8.19 33.27 -7.06
CA GLU A 21 7.71 34.09 -5.93
C GLU A 21 6.19 34.33 -6.02
N LYS A 22 5.67 34.57 -7.24
CA LYS A 22 4.22 34.71 -7.49
C LYS A 22 3.42 33.42 -7.23
N ARG A 23 4.03 32.23 -7.36
CA ARG A 23 3.34 30.94 -7.16
C ARG A 23 3.07 30.61 -5.69
N GLY A 24 3.69 31.34 -4.74
CA GLY A 24 3.55 31.10 -3.31
C GLY A 24 4.05 29.71 -2.86
N PRO A 25 4.06 29.43 -1.54
CA PRO A 25 4.33 28.09 -1.04
C PRO A 25 3.23 27.14 -1.52
N ARG A 26 3.63 25.98 -2.07
CA ARG A 26 2.69 24.88 -2.34
C ARG A 26 2.00 24.56 -1.00
N GLY A 27 0.68 24.72 -0.95
CA GLY A 27 -0.12 24.39 0.23
C GLY A 27 0.14 22.96 0.70
N PRO A 28 -0.22 22.62 1.95
CA PRO A 28 -0.03 21.27 2.47
C PRO A 28 -0.57 20.25 1.48
N ARG A 29 0.26 19.28 1.07
CA ARG A 29 -0.25 18.10 0.36
C ARG A 29 -1.23 17.45 1.31
N GLU A 30 -2.53 17.50 0.98
CA GLU A 30 -3.55 16.75 1.71
C GLU A 30 -3.11 15.29 1.75
N ILE A 31 -2.67 14.84 2.92
CA ILE A 31 -2.41 13.44 3.16
C ILE A 31 -3.80 12.81 3.17
N ALA A 32 -4.21 12.31 2.02
CA ALA A 32 -5.46 11.57 1.90
C ALA A 32 -5.36 10.37 2.86
N THR A 33 -5.95 10.50 4.03
CA THR A 33 -6.07 9.43 5.01
C THR A 33 -6.84 8.31 4.32
N ARG A 34 -6.23 7.14 4.17
CA ARG A 34 -6.92 5.95 3.66
C ARG A 34 -7.25 5.06 4.83
N GLU A 35 -8.44 4.48 4.81
CA GLU A 35 -8.80 3.45 5.79
C GLU A 35 -7.90 2.25 5.52
N ALA A 36 -7.04 1.93 6.48
CA ALA A 36 -6.17 0.77 6.43
C ALA A 36 -6.81 -0.35 7.25
N THR A 37 -7.19 -1.45 6.60
CA THR A 37 -7.73 -2.64 7.26
C THR A 37 -6.67 -3.72 7.34
N ALA A 38 -6.52 -4.36 8.49
CA ALA A 38 -5.67 -5.54 8.59
C ALA A 38 -6.38 -6.73 7.92
N VAL A 39 -5.68 -7.43 7.04
CA VAL A 39 -6.20 -8.60 6.30
C VAL A 39 -5.15 -9.70 6.22
N VAL A 40 -5.58 -10.96 6.11
CA VAL A 40 -4.71 -12.06 5.70
C VAL A 40 -4.89 -12.28 4.21
N ARG A 41 -3.80 -12.44 3.45
CA ARG A 41 -3.85 -12.68 2.00
C ARG A 41 -3.48 -14.12 1.69
N CYS A 42 -4.28 -14.76 0.86
CA CYS A 42 -3.92 -16.05 0.28
C CYS A 42 -2.70 -15.87 -0.65
N PHE A 43 -1.62 -16.63 -0.42
CA PHE A 43 -0.42 -16.60 -1.26
C PHE A 43 -0.69 -16.90 -2.73
N ASN A 44 -1.64 -17.81 -3.04
CA ASN A 44 -1.91 -18.23 -4.41
C ASN A 44 -2.77 -17.21 -5.18
N CYS A 45 -3.94 -16.85 -4.67
CA CYS A 45 -4.90 -16.00 -5.40
C CYS A 45 -5.01 -14.55 -4.90
N GLY A 46 -4.37 -14.20 -3.77
CA GLY A 46 -4.44 -12.87 -3.17
C GLY A 46 -5.77 -12.52 -2.50
N HIS A 47 -6.72 -13.47 -2.38
CA HIS A 47 -7.98 -13.24 -1.68
C HIS A 47 -7.73 -12.83 -0.22
N GLN A 48 -8.53 -11.90 0.26
CA GLN A 48 -8.38 -11.28 1.56
C GLN A 48 -9.38 -11.88 2.53
N THR A 49 -8.87 -12.47 3.59
CA THR A 49 -9.66 -13.03 4.68
C THR A 49 -9.51 -12.14 5.92
N SER A 50 -10.56 -12.08 6.74
CA SER A 50 -10.52 -11.33 7.99
C SER A 50 -9.40 -11.87 8.91
N PRO A 51 -8.64 -11.01 9.60
CA PRO A 51 -7.57 -11.44 10.50
C PRO A 51 -8.11 -12.06 11.80
N GLN A 52 -9.42 -11.92 12.05
CA GLN A 52 -10.09 -12.51 13.21
C GLN A 52 -10.37 -14.01 13.01
N GLN A 53 -10.42 -14.47 11.76
CA GLN A 53 -10.59 -15.88 11.44
C GLN A 53 -9.31 -16.64 11.77
N LYS A 54 -9.42 -17.61 12.68
CA LYS A 54 -8.30 -18.51 13.00
C LYS A 54 -8.04 -19.43 11.82
N ILE A 55 -6.77 -19.53 11.43
CA ILE A 55 -6.29 -20.37 10.34
C ILE A 55 -5.77 -21.66 10.97
N GLU A 56 -6.65 -22.66 11.03
CA GLU A 56 -6.33 -24.03 11.46
C GLU A 56 -5.62 -24.81 10.34
N PHE A 57 -5.13 -26.01 10.63
CA PHE A 57 -4.39 -26.84 9.66
C PHE A 57 -5.15 -27.14 8.37
N ASP A 58 -6.47 -27.25 8.44
CA ASP A 58 -7.36 -27.61 7.33
C ASP A 58 -8.07 -26.41 6.70
N SER A 59 -7.71 -25.21 7.12
CA SER A 59 -8.30 -23.98 6.57
C SER A 59 -7.97 -23.80 5.09
N ILE A 60 -9.02 -23.50 4.32
CA ILE A 60 -8.98 -23.33 2.86
C ILE A 60 -9.42 -21.92 2.47
N CYS A 61 -8.90 -21.44 1.35
CA CYS A 61 -9.29 -20.16 0.78
C CYS A 61 -10.69 -20.25 0.15
N GLU A 62 -11.59 -19.34 0.53
CA GLU A 62 -12.97 -19.28 0.00
C GLU A 62 -13.04 -19.02 -1.51
N LYS A 63 -11.98 -18.42 -2.11
CA LYS A 63 -11.96 -18.04 -3.52
C LYS A 63 -11.36 -19.12 -4.44
N CYS A 64 -10.21 -19.68 -4.07
CA CYS A 64 -9.47 -20.61 -4.92
C CYS A 64 -9.39 -22.04 -4.37
N GLY A 65 -9.90 -22.29 -3.16
CA GLY A 65 -9.87 -23.62 -2.52
C GLY A 65 -8.50 -24.08 -2.05
N ASP A 66 -7.46 -23.26 -2.19
CA ASP A 66 -6.10 -23.60 -1.80
C ASP A 66 -5.89 -23.52 -0.29
N ASP A 67 -4.90 -24.25 0.21
CA ASP A 67 -4.60 -24.31 1.65
C ASP A 67 -4.10 -22.95 2.16
N LEU A 68 -4.67 -22.49 3.27
CA LEU A 68 -4.20 -21.27 3.92
C LEU A 68 -3.02 -21.54 4.87
N HIS A 69 -2.95 -22.75 5.45
CA HIS A 69 -1.89 -23.17 6.36
C HIS A 69 -0.62 -23.64 5.61
N VAL A 70 0.03 -22.70 4.91
CA VAL A 70 1.24 -22.94 4.11
C VAL A 70 2.37 -22.02 4.57
N CYS A 71 3.64 -22.43 4.44
CA CYS A 71 4.76 -21.62 4.91
C CYS A 71 4.75 -20.22 4.29
N ARG A 72 4.36 -20.08 3.01
CA ARG A 72 4.32 -18.78 2.34
C ARG A 72 3.22 -17.82 2.83
N ASN A 73 2.26 -18.30 3.61
CA ASN A 73 1.26 -17.48 4.31
C ASN A 73 1.67 -17.19 5.77
N CYS A 74 2.82 -17.69 6.23
CA CYS A 74 3.29 -17.53 7.60
C CYS A 74 4.11 -16.26 7.76
N LEU A 75 3.89 -15.53 8.86
CA LEU A 75 4.66 -14.34 9.24
C LEU A 75 6.16 -14.62 9.46
N HIS A 76 6.51 -15.87 9.81
CA HIS A 76 7.89 -16.27 10.10
C HIS A 76 8.66 -16.79 8.89
N PHE A 77 8.03 -16.87 7.72
CA PHE A 77 8.69 -17.33 6.50
C PHE A 77 9.73 -16.32 6.02
N ASP A 78 10.96 -16.79 5.85
CA ASP A 78 12.07 -15.96 5.40
C ASP A 78 13.00 -16.83 4.52
N PRO A 79 13.05 -16.60 3.19
CA PRO A 79 13.86 -17.40 2.27
C PRO A 79 15.36 -17.44 2.59
N LEU A 80 15.87 -16.49 3.38
CA LEU A 80 17.29 -16.41 3.73
C LEU A 80 17.61 -17.06 5.08
N ALA A 81 16.61 -17.47 5.85
CA ALA A 81 16.80 -18.10 7.15
C ALA A 81 17.04 -19.62 7.03
N HIS A 82 17.56 -20.23 8.10
CA HIS A 82 17.70 -21.68 8.17
C HIS A 82 16.34 -22.36 8.00
N TRP A 83 16.27 -23.34 7.10
CA TRP A 83 15.02 -24.00 6.67
C TRP A 83 13.90 -23.05 6.20
N GLU A 84 14.28 -21.83 5.80
CA GLU A 84 13.41 -20.76 5.32
C GLU A 84 12.40 -20.27 6.37
N CYS A 85 12.76 -20.37 7.66
CA CYS A 85 11.93 -19.96 8.78
C CYS A 85 12.76 -19.20 9.83
N ARG A 86 12.21 -18.10 10.36
CA ARG A 86 12.83 -17.35 11.47
C ARG A 86 12.69 -18.03 12.83
N LYS A 87 11.81 -19.03 12.95
CA LYS A 87 11.65 -19.84 14.15
C LYS A 87 12.49 -21.11 14.02
N THR A 88 13.03 -21.57 15.15
CA THR A 88 13.72 -22.86 15.24
C THR A 88 12.70 -23.98 15.13
N LEU A 89 12.70 -24.70 14.01
CA LEU A 89 11.87 -25.89 13.83
C LEU A 89 12.62 -27.13 14.34
N THR A 90 11.90 -28.23 14.57
CA THR A 90 12.49 -29.55 14.82
C THR A 90 12.78 -30.30 13.51
N THR A 91 11.91 -30.13 12.51
CA THR A 91 11.99 -30.77 11.21
C THR A 91 11.77 -29.76 10.07
N PRO A 92 12.48 -29.91 8.94
CA PRO A 92 12.31 -29.01 7.81
C PRO A 92 11.02 -29.31 7.05
N VAL A 93 10.25 -28.26 6.75
CA VAL A 93 9.12 -28.36 5.81
C VAL A 93 9.65 -28.35 4.38
N ARG A 94 9.47 -29.45 3.63
CA ARG A 94 9.97 -29.57 2.24
C ARG A 94 9.19 -28.69 1.26
N SER A 95 7.86 -28.79 1.27
CA SER A 95 6.99 -28.05 0.35
C SER A 95 6.44 -26.81 1.05
N LYS A 96 6.82 -25.61 0.60
CA LYS A 96 6.41 -24.33 1.23
C LYS A 96 5.06 -23.80 0.75
N THR A 97 4.55 -24.36 -0.34
CA THR A 97 3.28 -23.97 -0.98
C THR A 97 2.13 -24.92 -0.67
N VAL A 98 2.38 -26.00 0.08
CA VAL A 98 1.38 -27.03 0.41
C VAL A 98 1.13 -27.00 1.92
N ARG A 99 -0.06 -27.45 2.34
CA ARG A 99 -0.41 -27.66 3.74
C ARG A 99 0.72 -28.36 4.50
N ASN A 100 1.11 -27.77 5.63
CA ASN A 100 2.11 -28.36 6.52
C ASN A 100 1.57 -28.45 7.96
N PRO A 101 2.08 -29.41 8.76
CA PRO A 101 1.66 -29.60 10.14
C PRO A 101 2.47 -28.72 11.13
N CYS A 102 2.98 -27.56 10.71
CA CYS A 102 3.82 -26.73 11.57
C CYS A 102 2.99 -26.07 12.68
N GLU A 103 3.22 -26.45 13.93
CA GLU A 103 2.53 -25.88 15.11
C GLU A 103 2.96 -24.42 15.41
N GLN A 104 4.12 -24.00 14.91
CA GLN A 104 4.62 -22.63 15.06
C GLN A 104 4.11 -21.67 13.96
N PHE A 105 3.09 -22.09 13.20
CA PHE A 105 2.49 -21.27 12.18
C PHE A 105 1.80 -20.04 12.78
N THR A 106 1.97 -18.89 12.15
CA THR A 106 1.26 -17.66 12.49
C THR A 106 0.90 -16.96 11.19
N PRO A 107 -0.38 -16.71 10.90
CA PRO A 107 -0.78 -16.14 9.63
C PRO A 107 -0.25 -14.71 9.48
N GLN A 108 0.28 -14.39 8.30
CA GLN A 108 0.78 -13.06 8.01
C GLN A 108 -0.39 -12.09 7.81
N THR A 109 -0.50 -11.12 8.73
CA THR A 109 -1.44 -10.00 8.59
C THR A 109 -0.76 -8.85 7.86
N VAL A 110 -1.44 -8.31 6.86
CA VAL A 110 -0.98 -7.19 6.03
C VAL A 110 -2.01 -6.07 6.16
N LEU A 111 -1.54 -4.84 6.31
CA LEU A 111 -2.41 -3.67 6.25
C LEU A 111 -2.76 -3.38 4.78
N ASP A 112 -4.03 -3.51 4.44
CA ASP A 112 -4.54 -3.09 3.16
C ASP A 112 -5.07 -1.65 3.22
N ALA A 113 -4.36 -0.73 2.57
CA ALA A 113 -4.73 0.67 2.40
C ALA A 113 -5.24 0.97 0.98
N THR A 114 -5.63 -0.06 0.22
CA THR A 114 -6.24 0.09 -1.11
C THR A 114 -7.73 0.44 -1.02
N GLY A 115 -8.29 0.47 0.20
CA GLY A 115 -9.68 0.78 0.51
C GLY A 115 -10.07 2.26 0.36
N LYS A 116 -11.22 2.59 0.97
CA LYS A 116 -11.85 3.91 0.89
C LYS A 116 -10.96 4.99 1.50
N ARG A 117 -11.03 6.20 0.93
CA ARG A 117 -10.43 7.40 1.56
C ARG A 117 -11.19 7.66 2.86
N ALA A 118 -10.49 7.57 3.99
CA ALA A 118 -11.02 7.96 5.29
C ALA A 118 -11.30 9.47 5.24
N GLY A 119 -12.58 9.85 5.32
CA GLY A 119 -12.99 11.25 5.46
C GLY A 119 -13.03 12.10 4.17
N GLY A 120 -12.99 11.49 2.98
CA GLY A 120 -13.38 12.22 1.77
C GLY A 120 -14.89 12.50 1.79
N PRO A 121 -15.38 13.67 1.32
CA PRO A 121 -16.82 13.86 1.16
C PRO A 121 -17.35 12.69 0.33
N SER A 122 -18.42 12.04 0.79
CA SER A 122 -19.22 11.19 -0.10
C SER A 122 -19.46 12.04 -1.35
N GLY A 123 -18.92 11.60 -2.49
CA GLY A 123 -19.08 12.35 -3.74
C GLY A 123 -20.56 12.71 -3.93
N PRO A 124 -20.87 13.80 -4.64
CA PRO A 124 -22.26 14.22 -4.78
C PRO A 124 -23.09 13.02 -5.25
N LEU A 125 -24.25 12.81 -4.59
CA LEU A 125 -25.14 11.67 -4.85
C LEU A 125 -25.57 11.59 -6.33
N ASP A 126 -25.43 12.69 -7.06
CA ASP A 126 -25.71 12.82 -8.48
C ASP A 126 -24.43 12.68 -9.34
N PRO A 127 -24.35 11.68 -10.25
CA PRO A 127 -23.21 11.50 -11.15
C PRO A 127 -22.94 12.68 -12.07
N ARG A 128 -23.94 13.52 -12.40
CA ARG A 128 -23.72 14.73 -13.22
C ARG A 128 -22.94 15.80 -12.46
N ALA A 129 -23.29 16.04 -11.20
CA ALA A 129 -22.58 16.97 -10.35
C ALA A 129 -21.13 16.52 -10.06
N ALA A 130 -20.91 15.20 -9.92
CA ALA A 130 -19.57 14.64 -9.79
C ALA A 130 -18.71 14.89 -11.04
N PHE A 131 -19.30 14.75 -12.22
CA PHE A 131 -18.62 14.98 -13.50
C PHE A 131 -18.23 16.46 -13.65
N GLU A 132 -19.15 17.40 -13.43
CA GLU A 132 -18.87 18.84 -13.56
C GLU A 132 -17.77 19.33 -12.59
N ALA A 133 -17.71 18.78 -11.38
CA ALA A 133 -16.69 19.12 -10.38
C ALA A 133 -15.26 18.78 -10.83
N LEU A 134 -15.08 17.77 -11.70
CA LEU A 134 -13.78 17.40 -12.25
C LEU A 134 -13.25 18.44 -13.24
N PHE A 135 -14.14 19.13 -13.95
CA PHE A 135 -13.77 20.07 -15.01
C PHE A 135 -13.83 21.55 -14.57
N ASN A 136 -14.46 21.85 -13.43
CA ASN A 136 -14.64 23.23 -12.96
C ASN A 136 -13.53 23.77 -12.05
N LYS A 137 -12.33 23.15 -11.98
CA LYS A 137 -11.14 23.81 -11.42
C LYS A 137 -10.67 24.91 -12.37
N LYS A 138 -11.28 26.10 -12.24
CA LYS A 138 -10.84 27.31 -12.94
C LYS A 138 -9.41 27.67 -12.51
N THR A 139 -8.58 27.83 -13.54
CA THR A 139 -7.22 28.39 -13.54
C THR A 139 -7.11 29.72 -12.83
#